data_AF-A0A9D6AFH3-F1
#
_entry.id   AF-A0A9D6AFH3-F1
#
_cell.length_a   1.000
_cell.length_b   1.000
_cell.length_c   1.000
_cell.angle_alpha   90.00
_cell.angle_beta   90.00
_cell.angle_gamma   90.00
#
_symmetry.space_group_name_H-M   'P 1'
#
loop_
_entity.id
_entity.type
_entity.pdbx_description
1 polymer ?
#
loop_
_entity_poly.entity_id
_entity_poly.type
_entity_poly.pdbx_seq_one_letter_code
_entity_poly.pdbx_strand_id
1 'polypeptide(L)'
;APLMPLEHQVAQKLHAVTGTGDRVRDLVDLQVMFSNSDIDLAATKRTCERLFAYRQRQAWPPTVEAREGWDEQYQALAEGMVVIQDVGEAIEWANALISRIATA
;
A
#
# COMPACT_ATOMS: atom_id res chain seq x y z
N ALA A 1 14.50 15.33 12.90
CA ALA A 1 13.04 15.35 13.05
C ALA A 1 12.58 13.95 13.44
N PRO A 2 11.54 13.76 14.27
CA PRO A 2 11.05 12.42 14.57
C PRO A 2 10.57 11.75 13.26
N LEU A 3 11.10 10.57 12.97
CA LEU A 3 10.64 9.73 11.86
C LEU A 3 9.24 9.21 12.20
N MET A 4 8.29 9.32 11.27
CA MET A 4 6.96 8.73 11.43
C MET A 4 7.11 7.21 11.60
N PRO A 5 6.38 6.57 12.55
CA PRO A 5 6.42 5.11 12.69
C PRO A 5 6.04 4.41 11.38
N LEU A 6 6.63 3.24 11.15
CA LEU A 6 6.52 2.54 9.87
C LEU A 6 5.08 2.08 9.58
N GLU A 7 4.37 1.66 10.62
CA GLU A 7 2.96 1.24 10.57
C GLU A 7 2.05 2.38 10.10
N HIS A 8 2.34 3.60 10.54
CA HIS A 8 1.62 4.79 10.12
C HIS A 8 1.88 5.13 8.65
N GLN A 9 3.12 4.99 8.19
CA GLN A 9 3.46 5.20 6.78
C GLN A 9 2.76 4.16 5.89
N VAL A 10 2.79 2.88 6.28
CA VAL A 10 2.09 1.80 5.56
C VAL A 10 0.59 2.07 5.50
N ALA A 11 -0.04 2.39 6.64
CA ALA A 11 -1.47 2.68 6.69
C ALA A 11 -1.86 3.87 5.79
N GLN A 12 -1.05 4.93 5.76
CA GLN A 12 -1.28 6.09 4.90
C GLN A 12 -1.16 5.75 3.42
N LYS A 13 -0.17 4.94 3.03
CA LYS A 13 0.01 4.48 1.65
C LYS A 13 -1.12 3.58 1.20
N LEU A 14 -1.51 2.60 2.02
CA LEU A 14 -2.67 1.74 1.76
C LEU A 14 -3.95 2.55 1.58
N HIS A 15 -4.21 3.52 2.46
CA HIS A 15 -5.36 4.42 2.32
C HIS A 15 -5.26 5.27 1.04
N ALA A 16 -4.07 5.71 0.65
CA ALA A 16 -3.91 6.54 -0.53
C ALA A 16 -4.12 5.76 -1.82
N VAL A 17 -3.48 4.58 -1.95
CA VAL A 17 -3.55 3.75 -3.16
C VAL A 17 -4.94 3.17 -3.40
N THR A 18 -5.72 2.90 -2.34
CA THR A 18 -7.11 2.43 -2.46
C THR A 18 -8.13 3.57 -2.57
N GLY A 19 -7.71 4.83 -2.44
CA GLY A 19 -8.56 6.01 -2.57
C GLY A 19 -8.59 6.56 -4.00
N THR A 20 -9.46 7.51 -4.33
CA THR A 20 -9.78 7.95 -5.71
C THR A 20 -8.69 8.74 -6.47
N GLY A 21 -7.45 8.81 -5.99
CA GLY A 21 -6.36 9.58 -6.62
C GLY A 21 -5.36 8.76 -7.42
N ASP A 22 -4.56 9.43 -8.26
CA ASP A 22 -3.48 8.77 -9.01
C ASP A 22 -2.27 8.51 -8.09
N ARG A 23 -2.25 7.30 -7.52
CA ARG A 23 -1.39 6.92 -6.39
C ARG A 23 -0.65 5.61 -6.65
N VAL A 24 -0.45 5.28 -7.93
CA VAL A 24 0.24 4.06 -8.38
C VAL A 24 1.66 3.92 -7.80
N ARG A 25 2.36 5.04 -7.56
CA ARG A 25 3.66 5.07 -6.86
C ARG A 25 3.62 4.45 -5.46
N ASP A 26 2.50 4.53 -4.75
CA ASP A 26 2.40 3.94 -3.42
C ASP A 26 2.52 2.39 -3.47
N LEU A 27 2.22 1.73 -4.60
CA LEU A 27 2.47 0.29 -4.78
C LEU A 27 3.96 -0.05 -4.76
N VAL A 28 4.79 0.77 -5.41
CA VAL A 28 6.25 0.65 -5.38
C VAL A 28 6.75 0.91 -3.97
N ASP A 29 6.33 2.01 -3.36
CA ASP A 29 6.82 2.41 -2.04
C ASP A 29 6.50 1.35 -0.99
N LEU A 30 5.31 0.74 -1.05
CA LEU A 30 4.94 -0.38 -0.17
C LEU A 30 5.90 -1.56 -0.32
N GLN A 31 6.23 -1.96 -1.56
CA GLN A 31 7.18 -3.06 -1.80
C GLN A 31 8.57 -2.74 -1.26
N VAL A 32 9.05 -1.51 -1.46
CA VAL A 32 10.34 -1.05 -0.94
C VAL A 32 10.35 -1.06 0.58
N MET A 33 9.28 -0.61 1.24
CA MET A 33 9.18 -0.61 2.70
C MET A 33 9.19 -2.03 3.27
N PHE A 34 8.41 -2.95 2.70
CA PHE A 34 8.35 -4.35 3.16
C PHE A 34 9.61 -5.17 2.82
N SER A 35 10.37 -4.77 1.81
CA SER A 35 11.65 -5.43 1.49
C SER A 35 12.79 -4.99 2.40
N ASN A 36 12.72 -3.77 2.95
CA ASN A 36 13.81 -3.16 3.72
C ASN A 36 13.57 -3.11 5.23
N SER A 37 12.42 -3.60 5.73
CA SER A 37 12.05 -3.45 7.13
C SER A 37 11.20 -4.61 7.62
N ASP A 38 11.38 -4.97 8.89
CA ASP A 38 10.47 -5.88 9.58
C ASP A 38 9.25 -5.09 10.06
N ILE A 39 8.07 -5.41 9.53
CA ILE A 39 6.83 -4.69 9.79
C ILE A 39 5.94 -5.52 10.69
N ASP A 40 5.63 -4.98 11.87
CA ASP A 40 4.65 -5.58 12.77
C ASP A 40 3.25 -5.48 12.14
N LEU A 41 2.76 -6.62 11.64
CA LEU A 41 1.46 -6.72 10.97
C LEU A 41 0.31 -6.45 11.93
N ALA A 42 0.41 -6.84 13.21
CA ALA A 42 -0.65 -6.62 14.20
C ALA A 42 -0.73 -5.13 14.61
N ALA A 43 0.41 -4.46 14.76
CA ALA A 43 0.45 -3.01 14.98
C ALA A 43 -0.04 -2.25 13.73
N THR A 44 0.35 -2.70 12.54
CA THR A 44 -0.12 -2.14 11.27
C THR A 44 -1.63 -2.26 11.12
N LYS A 45 -2.21 -3.43 11.43
CA LYS A 45 -3.66 -3.65 11.41
C LYS A 45 -4.42 -2.63 12.26
N ARG A 46 -4.05 -2.50 13.53
CA ARG A 46 -4.68 -1.52 14.46
C ARG A 46 -4.56 -0.10 13.93
N THR A 47 -3.43 0.22 13.30
CA THR A 47 -3.18 1.56 12.74
C THR A 47 -4.03 1.80 11.50
N CYS A 48 -4.15 0.82 10.61
CA CYS A 48 -5.04 0.85 9.45
C CYS A 48 -6.51 1.02 9.87
N GLU A 49 -7.02 0.16 10.78
CA GLU A 49 -8.40 0.23 11.27
C GLU A 49 -8.73 1.63 11.83
N ARG A 50 -7.85 2.18 12.68
CA ARG A 50 -8.00 3.53 13.24
C ARG A 50 -7.98 4.61 12.15
N LEU A 51 -7.04 4.54 11.22
CA LEU A 51 -6.88 5.56 10.18
C LEU A 51 -8.07 5.58 9.23
N PHE A 52 -8.53 4.41 8.77
CA PHE A 52 -9.66 4.28 7.86
C PHE A 52 -10.97 4.71 8.54
N ALA A 53 -11.20 4.29 9.79
CA ALA A 53 -12.35 4.73 10.58
C ALA A 53 -12.34 6.25 10.83
N TYR A 54 -11.17 6.86 11.05
CA TYR A 54 -11.04 8.30 11.23
C TYR A 54 -11.29 9.09 9.93
N ARG A 55 -10.78 8.60 8.80
CA ARG A 55 -10.90 9.29 7.50
C ARG A 55 -12.28 9.14 6.86
N GLN A 56 -13.01 8.07 7.17
CA GLN A 56 -14.39 7.79 6.69
C GLN A 56 -14.58 7.86 5.17
N ARG A 57 -13.50 7.64 4.39
CA ARG A 57 -13.55 7.65 2.92
C ARG A 57 -13.78 6.28 2.32
N GLN A 58 -13.14 5.27 2.90
CA GLN A 58 -13.31 3.87 2.52
C GLN A 58 -13.24 2.98 3.77
N ALA A 59 -13.84 1.79 3.69
CA ALA A 59 -13.82 0.81 4.76
C ALA A 59 -12.48 0.04 4.80
N TRP A 60 -12.16 -0.49 5.98
CA TRP A 60 -11.08 -1.46 6.14
C TRP A 60 -11.67 -2.89 6.25
N PRO A 61 -11.07 -3.91 5.59
CA PRO A 61 -9.97 -3.81 4.64
C PRO A 61 -10.43 -3.31 3.26
N PRO A 62 -9.65 -2.44 2.60
CA PRO A 62 -9.95 -2.01 1.24
C PRO A 62 -9.46 -3.01 0.19
N THR A 63 -9.83 -2.78 -1.06
CA THR A 63 -9.28 -3.46 -2.24
C THR A 63 -8.57 -2.43 -3.11
N VAL A 64 -7.38 -2.78 -3.62
CA VAL A 64 -6.70 -2.03 -4.67
C VAL A 64 -7.29 -2.47 -6.01
N GLU A 65 -7.80 -1.51 -6.76
CA GLU A 65 -8.35 -1.70 -8.10
C GLU A 65 -7.47 -1.01 -9.13
N ALA A 66 -7.23 -1.69 -10.26
CA ALA A 66 -6.49 -1.13 -11.39
C ALA A 66 -7.24 0.08 -11.96
N ARG A 67 -6.48 1.05 -12.47
CA ARG A 67 -7.03 2.25 -13.11
C ARG A 67 -6.40 2.50 -14.46
N GLU A 68 -7.14 3.19 -15.31
CA GLU A 68 -6.66 3.59 -16.63
C GLU A 68 -5.34 4.37 -16.52
N GLY A 69 -4.36 3.97 -17.31
CA GLY A 69 -3.03 4.59 -17.35
C GLY A 69 -2.06 4.12 -16.26
N TRP A 70 -2.46 3.25 -15.33
CA TRP A 70 -1.55 2.74 -14.29
C TRP A 70 -0.46 1.83 -14.84
N ASP A 71 -0.70 1.11 -15.94
CA ASP A 71 0.30 0.22 -16.54
C ASP A 71 1.58 0.98 -16.92
N GLU A 72 1.45 2.03 -17.74
CA GLU A 72 2.58 2.84 -18.20
C GLU A 72 3.24 3.62 -17.05
N GLN A 73 2.44 4.20 -16.16
CA GLN A 73 2.96 4.95 -15.01
C GLN A 73 3.71 4.05 -14.02
N TYR A 74 3.16 2.88 -13.72
CA TYR A 74 3.79 1.92 -12.82
C TYR A 74 5.09 1.40 -13.42
N GLN A 75 5.10 1.04 -14.70
CA GLN A 75 6.29 0.55 -15.39
C GLN A 75 7.43 1.57 -15.33
N ALA A 76 7.14 2.85 -15.64
CA ALA A 76 8.12 3.92 -15.57
C ALA A 76 8.65 4.16 -14.14
N LEU A 77 7.83 3.91 -13.12
CA LEU A 77 8.24 4.00 -11.74
C LEU A 77 9.10 2.79 -11.35
N ALA A 78 8.68 1.58 -11.68
CA ALA A 78 9.29 0.30 -11.30
C ALA A 78 10.62 0.01 -12.01
N GLU A 79 10.85 0.64 -13.17
CA GLU A 79 12.05 0.44 -13.98
C GLU A 79 13.34 0.63 -13.18
N GLY A 80 14.22 -0.38 -13.23
CA GLY A 80 15.52 -0.35 -12.54
C GLY A 80 15.46 -0.58 -11.04
N MET A 81 14.28 -0.83 -10.46
CA MET A 81 14.13 -1.17 -9.04
C MET A 81 13.88 -2.67 -8.83
N VAL A 82 14.24 -3.15 -7.64
CA VAL A 82 13.98 -4.54 -7.20
C VAL A 82 12.57 -4.63 -6.62
N VAL A 83 11.57 -4.46 -7.49
CA VAL A 83 10.13 -4.57 -7.19
C VAL A 83 9.44 -5.38 -8.28
N ILE A 84 8.20 -5.79 -8.07
CA ILE A 84 7.36 -6.41 -9.09
C ILE A 84 7.24 -5.44 -10.27
N GLN A 85 7.48 -5.92 -11.49
CA GLN A 85 7.56 -5.07 -12.68
C GLN A 85 6.21 -4.90 -13.39
N ASP A 86 5.30 -5.87 -13.23
CA ASP A 86 3.94 -5.81 -13.74
C ASP A 86 2.98 -5.17 -12.72
N VAL A 87 2.13 -4.25 -13.17
CA VAL A 87 1.21 -3.56 -12.25
C VAL A 87 0.08 -4.47 -11.77
N GLY A 88 -0.35 -5.43 -12.59
CA GLY A 88 -1.36 -6.41 -12.22
C GLY A 88 -0.86 -7.29 -11.08
N GLU A 89 0.34 -7.85 -11.22
CA GLU A 89 1.02 -8.61 -10.17
C GLU A 89 1.25 -7.75 -8.91
N ALA A 90 1.60 -6.47 -9.06
CA ALA A 90 1.78 -5.56 -7.93
C ALA A 90 0.47 -5.27 -7.17
N ILE A 91 -0.65 -5.17 -7.90
CA ILE A 91 -2.00 -5.03 -7.33
C ILE A 91 -2.40 -6.32 -6.60
N GLU A 92 -2.17 -7.49 -7.20
CA GLU A 92 -2.42 -8.78 -6.56
C GLU A 92 -1.63 -8.92 -5.27
N TRP A 93 -0.33 -8.57 -5.32
CA TRP A 93 0.54 -8.54 -4.15
C TRP A 93 0.01 -7.58 -3.07
N ALA A 94 -0.42 -6.38 -3.43
CA ALA A 94 -0.92 -5.40 -2.48
C ALA A 94 -2.23 -5.87 -1.81
N ASN A 95 -3.13 -6.48 -2.57
CA ASN A 95 -4.37 -7.06 -2.03
C ASN A 95 -4.09 -8.26 -1.10
N ALA A 96 -3.12 -9.11 -1.46
CA ALA A 96 -2.67 -10.20 -0.58
C ALA A 96 -2.05 -9.66 0.72
N LEU A 97 -1.27 -8.58 0.63
CA LEU A 97 -0.71 -7.90 1.80
C LEU A 97 -1.80 -7.34 2.71
N ILE A 98 -2.81 -6.66 2.15
CA ILE A 98 -3.95 -6.14 2.92
C ILE A 98 -4.67 -7.27 3.66
N SER A 99 -4.89 -8.41 2.99
CA SER A 99 -5.51 -9.59 3.60
C SER A 99 -4.67 -10.15 4.76
N ARG A 100 -3.35 -10.24 4.59
CA ARG A 100 -2.42 -10.65 5.66
C ARG A 100 -2.45 -9.71 6.85
N ILE A 101 -2.47 -8.39 6.62
CA ILE A 101 -2.58 -7.41 7.70
C ILE A 101 -3.93 -7.54 8.40
N ALA A 102 -5.03 -7.69 7.66
CA ALA A 102 -6.38 -7.82 8.24
C ALA A 102 -6.54 -9.07 9.11
N THR A 103 -5.80 -10.14 8.82
CA THR A 103 -5.86 -11.43 9.54
C THR A 103 -4.82 -11.57 10.65
N ALA A 104 -3.91 -10.61 10.81
CA ALA A 104 -2.93 -10.56 11.89
C ALA A 104 -3.53 -10.27 13.27
#